data_AF-A0A1I6M815-F1
#
_entry.id   AF-A0A1I6M815-F1
#
_cell.length_a   1.000
_cell.length_b   1.000
_cell.length_c   1.000
_cell.angle_alpha   90.00
_cell.angle_beta   90.00
_cell.angle_gamma   90.00
#
_symmetry.space_group_name_H-M   'P 1'
#
loop_
_entity.id
_entity.type
_entity.pdbx_description
1 polymer ?
#
loop_
_entity_poly.entity_id
_entity_poly.type
_entity_poly.pdbx_seq_one_letter_code
_entity_poly.pdbx_strand_id
1 'polypeptide(L)'
;MLHFGRKLFGRKGVADHPAPDAAAPPTRLRSFLRPSETEAPQPGTMTFDRLLGELTRSTRDGQVGAYAFKTPLEQLSPSERMEVIVSLADEMAELKGYVVGSPSDRASQMEYCYATCLKSEIVADKEHLGSLITCLVGSDRYHRSYRQEEFGALMALMRQAVKAGGFLTSDDCASLAAFATTLRTAAEKERGKPDKKALIARAEAIEKFAGVEVSATSLLLERCEPAETGRTLGPCPEHYLFWCRLLAATAHGVAAIAEDVKSKRRVAWMSDPTAFAERFPAAGPLTPRFRQWEDPALAEDARNFARLRRMLRDKRNGLVAPADFLALPGKRPLVEPMFRFDWRTPNLPALDRLGDLEDPQQTALLEQLISARNAPRPTAKWLKQIVAAAEAVGMSAVEARLHDWLALFHTPVTSPTILADALNIDEMDRGVAHLNALLPHWPVEIGEDGIDAAGHALAVELASGNPSALPTPLTLELFAYNDDYWEGRSPTRGRLKLIVPKDPRDRWSSPSIFSWQAVSIENEQPLRGALWLVARMPDRARAIDAIERTALSAACRLHLGDNSHRSKVVANAAIATLIDMGGADVQPAILRLSRAIPDRTINPPLIKALNG
;
A
#
# COMPACT_ATOMS: atom_id res chain seq x y z
N MET A 1 -7.14 -46.75 -44.43
CA MET A 1 -7.00 -47.54 -43.18
C MET A 1 -5.51 -47.76 -42.93
N LEU A 2 -5.06 -47.41 -41.71
CA LEU A 2 -3.98 -47.96 -40.87
C LEU A 2 -2.89 -48.81 -41.58
N HIS A 3 -1.58 -48.69 -41.37
CA HIS A 3 -0.72 -47.93 -40.46
C HIS A 3 0.75 -48.34 -40.79
N PHE A 4 1.70 -47.68 -40.12
CA PHE A 4 3.12 -48.03 -39.90
C PHE A 4 4.18 -47.79 -40.99
N GLY A 5 5.09 -46.88 -40.66
CA GLY A 5 6.43 -46.77 -41.24
C GLY A 5 7.49 -47.58 -40.50
N ARG A 6 8.73 -47.51 -41.01
CA ARG A 6 9.98 -47.64 -40.24
C ARG A 6 11.22 -47.37 -41.14
N LYS A 7 12.30 -47.00 -40.43
CA LYS A 7 13.74 -46.99 -40.79
C LYS A 7 14.30 -45.64 -41.29
N LEU A 8 15.52 -45.23 -40.96
CA LEU A 8 16.55 -45.46 -39.92
C LEU A 8 17.79 -44.70 -40.45
N PHE A 9 18.46 -43.90 -39.62
CA PHE A 9 19.93 -43.65 -39.56
C PHE A 9 20.80 -43.41 -40.82
N GLY A 10 21.69 -42.40 -40.75
CA GLY A 10 23.06 -42.54 -41.29
C GLY A 10 23.76 -41.33 -41.93
N ARG A 11 24.50 -40.56 -41.11
CA ARG A 11 25.92 -40.12 -41.22
C ARG A 11 26.64 -39.85 -42.57
N LYS A 12 27.56 -38.85 -42.47
CA LYS A 12 28.79 -38.54 -43.26
C LYS A 12 28.55 -37.81 -44.59
N GLY A 13 29.23 -36.72 -44.95
CA GLY A 13 30.47 -36.10 -44.48
C GLY A 13 31.40 -35.88 -45.69
N VAL A 14 32.09 -34.72 -45.74
CA VAL A 14 33.33 -34.45 -46.51
C VAL A 14 33.14 -34.40 -48.03
N ALA A 15 33.76 -33.53 -48.85
CA ALA A 15 34.45 -32.25 -48.73
C ALA A 15 34.55 -31.69 -50.18
N ASP A 16 35.35 -30.64 -50.32
CA ASP A 16 36.12 -30.26 -51.50
C ASP A 16 35.58 -29.11 -52.36
N HIS A 17 36.10 -27.92 -52.02
CA HIS A 17 36.49 -26.89 -52.98
C HIS A 17 37.49 -27.48 -54.01
N PRO A 18 37.49 -27.01 -55.28
CA PRO A 18 38.23 -25.78 -55.59
C PRO A 18 37.63 -24.89 -56.70
N ALA A 19 37.90 -23.58 -56.59
CA ALA A 19 37.93 -22.61 -57.69
C ALA A 19 39.21 -22.85 -58.57
N PRO A 20 39.57 -22.12 -59.65
CA PRO A 20 39.08 -20.79 -60.07
C PRO A 20 39.05 -20.49 -61.61
N ASP A 21 38.61 -19.27 -61.92
CA ASP A 21 39.00 -18.35 -63.01
C ASP A 21 38.86 -18.71 -64.51
N ALA A 22 38.11 -17.87 -65.23
CA ALA A 22 38.59 -17.17 -66.44
C ALA A 22 37.60 -16.09 -66.96
N ALA A 23 38.09 -14.84 -67.04
CA ALA A 23 37.94 -13.82 -68.11
C ALA A 23 36.58 -13.71 -68.88
N ALA A 24 35.94 -12.56 -69.13
CA ALA A 24 36.33 -11.15 -69.25
C ALA A 24 35.05 -10.25 -69.33
N PRO A 25 35.15 -8.91 -69.15
CA PRO A 25 34.05 -7.94 -69.28
C PRO A 25 33.95 -7.40 -70.73
N PRO A 26 33.16 -6.35 -71.09
CA PRO A 26 31.95 -5.73 -70.52
C PRO A 26 30.76 -5.91 -71.53
N THR A 27 29.58 -5.32 -71.42
CA THR A 27 29.18 -4.11 -72.16
C THR A 27 27.70 -3.82 -71.89
N ARG A 28 27.38 -2.55 -71.71
CA ARG A 28 26.04 -1.95 -71.64
C ARG A 28 25.16 -2.39 -72.81
N LEU A 29 23.90 -2.70 -72.56
CA LEU A 29 22.75 -1.95 -73.10
C LEU A 29 21.44 -2.41 -72.46
N ARG A 30 20.62 -1.40 -72.17
CA ARG A 30 19.31 -1.44 -71.53
C ARG A 30 18.35 -2.39 -72.25
N SER A 31 17.63 -3.19 -71.47
CA SER A 31 16.23 -3.49 -71.73
C SER A 31 15.47 -3.44 -70.40
N PHE A 32 14.57 -2.47 -70.32
CA PHE A 32 13.54 -2.38 -69.30
C PHE A 32 12.68 -3.63 -69.35
N LEU A 33 12.94 -4.57 -68.45
CA LEU A 33 12.03 -5.63 -68.06
C LEU A 33 12.12 -5.75 -66.54
N ARG A 34 11.28 -4.99 -65.83
CA ARG A 34 10.69 -5.48 -64.57
C ARG A 34 9.86 -6.70 -64.97
N PRO A 35 10.22 -7.90 -64.48
CA PRO A 35 9.42 -8.53 -63.41
C PRO A 35 10.34 -9.29 -62.42
N SER A 36 10.08 -9.42 -61.12
CA SER A 36 8.87 -9.24 -60.31
C SER A 36 9.25 -8.84 -58.88
N GLU A 37 8.62 -7.81 -58.34
CA GLU A 37 8.89 -7.22 -57.00
C GLU A 37 8.25 -8.00 -55.84
N THR A 38 8.29 -9.33 -55.89
CA THR A 38 7.67 -10.19 -54.85
C THR A 38 8.48 -11.44 -54.50
N GLU A 39 9.78 -11.47 -54.80
CA GLU A 39 10.63 -12.54 -54.27
C GLU A 39 11.15 -12.16 -52.88
N ALA A 40 10.66 -12.89 -51.87
CA ALA A 40 11.22 -12.88 -50.53
C ALA A 40 12.73 -13.17 -50.60
N PRO A 41 13.56 -12.58 -49.72
CA PRO A 41 14.99 -12.84 -49.72
C PRO A 41 15.29 -14.33 -49.67
N GLN A 42 16.02 -14.86 -50.66
CA GLN A 42 16.44 -16.25 -50.61
C GLN A 42 17.40 -16.46 -49.43
N PRO A 43 17.16 -17.44 -48.54
CA PRO A 43 18.01 -17.67 -47.39
C PRO A 43 19.36 -18.24 -47.84
N GLY A 44 20.46 -17.53 -47.55
CA GLY A 44 21.81 -18.05 -47.70
C GLY A 44 22.89 -17.14 -48.30
N THR A 45 22.58 -15.92 -48.76
CA THR A 45 23.60 -15.02 -49.37
C THR A 45 23.42 -13.52 -49.04
N MET A 46 22.61 -13.16 -48.05
CA MET A 46 22.47 -11.76 -47.63
C MET A 46 23.66 -11.30 -46.80
N THR A 47 24.45 -10.36 -47.33
CA THR A 47 25.43 -9.59 -46.54
C THR A 47 24.71 -8.55 -45.68
N PHE A 48 25.32 -8.13 -44.56
CA PHE A 48 24.77 -7.09 -43.67
C PHE A 48 24.33 -5.83 -44.44
N ASP A 49 25.18 -5.30 -45.33
CA ASP A 49 24.86 -4.12 -46.15
C ASP A 49 23.65 -4.31 -47.06
N ARG A 50 23.50 -5.53 -47.61
CA ARG A 50 22.36 -5.88 -48.46
C ARG A 50 21.09 -5.99 -47.64
N LEU A 51 21.17 -6.60 -46.46
CA LEU A 51 20.05 -6.71 -45.53
C LEU A 51 19.63 -5.32 -45.03
N LEU A 52 20.55 -4.46 -44.63
CA LEU A 52 20.26 -3.10 -44.19
C LEU A 52 19.68 -2.25 -45.34
N GLY A 53 20.22 -2.39 -46.55
CA GLY A 53 19.70 -1.72 -47.74
C GLY A 53 18.32 -2.22 -48.17
N GLU A 54 17.99 -3.50 -47.95
CA GLU A 54 16.65 -4.07 -48.17
C GLU A 54 15.68 -3.72 -47.04
N LEU A 55 16.15 -3.67 -45.78
CA LEU A 55 15.39 -3.20 -44.63
C LEU A 55 14.98 -1.73 -44.83
N THR A 56 15.92 -0.86 -45.17
CA THR A 56 15.68 0.58 -45.41
C THR A 56 14.76 0.83 -46.61
N ARG A 57 14.87 0.01 -47.67
CA ARG A 57 13.97 0.08 -48.83
C ARG A 57 12.58 -0.44 -48.50
N SER A 58 12.48 -1.57 -47.83
CA SER A 58 11.21 -2.17 -47.40
C SER A 58 10.46 -1.25 -46.44
N THR A 59 11.15 -0.64 -45.47
CA THR A 59 10.55 0.29 -44.53
C THR A 59 10.07 1.55 -45.22
N ARG A 60 10.75 2.03 -46.27
CA ARG A 60 10.32 3.20 -47.05
C ARG A 60 9.11 2.92 -47.95
N ASP A 61 9.08 1.76 -48.59
CA ASP A 61 8.12 1.47 -49.67
C ASP A 61 6.94 0.58 -49.23
N GLY A 62 7.00 -0.01 -48.02
CA GLY A 62 5.90 -0.76 -47.39
C GLY A 62 5.55 -2.10 -48.06
N GLN A 63 6.40 -2.61 -48.95
CA GLN A 63 6.06 -3.71 -49.87
C GLN A 63 6.37 -5.13 -49.34
N VAL A 64 7.17 -5.30 -48.29
CA VAL A 64 7.57 -6.63 -47.77
C VAL A 64 7.04 -6.85 -46.36
N GLY A 65 6.37 -7.98 -46.12
CA GLY A 65 5.84 -8.31 -44.79
C GLY A 65 6.95 -8.54 -43.75
N ALA A 66 6.73 -8.05 -42.52
CA ALA A 66 7.72 -8.08 -41.42
C ALA A 66 8.39 -9.46 -41.18
N TYR A 67 7.65 -10.56 -41.37
CA TYR A 67 8.16 -11.93 -41.17
C TYR A 67 9.28 -12.34 -42.14
N ALA A 68 9.42 -11.68 -43.29
CA ALA A 68 10.45 -11.99 -44.27
C ALA A 68 11.88 -11.75 -43.73
N PHE A 69 12.02 -10.91 -42.70
CA PHE A 69 13.32 -10.53 -42.12
C PHE A 69 13.79 -11.43 -40.98
N LYS A 70 12.96 -12.37 -40.49
CA LYS A 70 13.33 -13.20 -39.33
C LYS A 70 14.60 -14.02 -39.57
N THR A 71 14.59 -14.86 -40.59
CA THR A 71 15.71 -15.77 -40.90
C THR A 71 16.99 -15.00 -41.24
N PRO A 72 16.97 -13.92 -42.05
CA PRO A 72 18.15 -13.10 -42.27
C PRO A 72 18.72 -12.45 -40.99
N LEU A 73 17.88 -11.94 -40.09
CA LEU A 73 18.34 -11.32 -38.84
C LEU A 73 18.97 -12.33 -37.87
N GLU A 74 18.46 -13.57 -37.84
CA GLU A 74 19.03 -14.65 -37.02
C GLU A 74 20.41 -15.12 -37.55
N GLN A 75 20.68 -14.95 -38.85
CA GLN A 75 21.95 -15.30 -39.49
C GLN A 75 23.07 -14.25 -39.29
N LEU A 76 22.72 -13.04 -38.89
CA LEU A 76 23.70 -12.00 -38.56
C LEU A 76 24.54 -12.38 -37.33
N SER A 77 25.79 -11.91 -37.30
CA SER A 77 26.62 -11.97 -36.09
C SER A 77 26.02 -11.11 -34.96
N PRO A 78 26.39 -11.38 -33.69
CA PRO A 78 25.92 -10.56 -32.55
C PRO A 78 26.18 -9.06 -32.68
N SER A 79 27.30 -8.66 -33.31
CA SER A 79 27.64 -7.26 -33.56
C SER A 79 26.82 -6.66 -34.71
N GLU A 80 26.64 -7.38 -35.82
CA GLU A 80 25.79 -6.91 -36.93
C GLU A 80 24.34 -6.73 -36.51
N ARG A 81 23.83 -7.57 -35.59
CA ARG A 81 22.49 -7.37 -34.99
C ARG A 81 22.40 -6.07 -34.18
N MET A 82 23.49 -5.64 -33.55
CA MET A 82 23.53 -4.36 -32.82
C MET A 82 23.48 -3.18 -33.80
N GLU A 83 24.20 -3.27 -34.92
CA GLU A 83 24.19 -2.24 -35.97
C GLU A 83 22.80 -2.06 -36.60
N VAL A 84 22.01 -3.15 -36.71
CA VAL A 84 20.59 -3.06 -37.09
C VAL A 84 19.79 -2.25 -36.05
N ILE A 85 19.99 -2.49 -34.75
CA ILE A 85 19.30 -1.73 -33.69
C ILE A 85 19.69 -0.25 -33.72
N VAL A 86 20.98 0.04 -33.89
CA VAL A 86 21.52 1.42 -34.00
C VAL A 86 20.88 2.15 -35.18
N SER A 87 20.85 1.51 -36.34
CA SER A 87 20.30 2.09 -37.58
C SER A 87 18.81 2.38 -37.49
N LEU A 88 18.08 1.66 -36.62
CA LEU A 88 16.66 1.86 -36.39
C LEU A 88 16.35 2.85 -35.27
N ALA A 89 17.33 3.35 -34.52
CA ALA A 89 17.10 4.06 -33.27
C ALA A 89 16.30 5.36 -33.45
N ASP A 90 16.68 6.20 -34.42
CA ASP A 90 16.03 7.48 -34.68
C ASP A 90 14.62 7.27 -35.27
N GLU A 91 14.50 6.35 -36.21
CA GLU A 91 13.20 6.01 -36.83
C GLU A 91 12.21 5.45 -35.79
N MET A 92 12.70 4.67 -34.83
CA MET A 92 11.90 4.16 -33.72
C MET A 92 11.48 5.25 -32.72
N ALA A 93 12.26 6.33 -32.59
CA ALA A 93 11.93 7.47 -31.73
C ALA A 93 10.85 8.38 -32.36
N GLU A 94 10.77 8.44 -33.68
CA GLU A 94 9.75 9.21 -34.41
C GLU A 94 8.36 8.57 -34.37
N LEU A 95 8.27 7.25 -34.15
CA LEU A 95 7.04 6.45 -34.24
C LEU A 95 6.09 6.52 -33.01
N LYS A 96 6.12 7.61 -32.23
CA LYS A 96 5.29 7.79 -31.01
C LYS A 96 3.82 7.43 -31.24
N GLY A 97 3.35 6.32 -30.65
CA GLY A 97 1.94 6.03 -30.41
C GLY A 97 1.15 5.28 -31.49
N TYR A 98 1.71 4.91 -32.64
CA TYR A 98 0.96 4.20 -33.70
C TYR A 98 1.32 2.71 -33.79
N VAL A 99 0.48 1.84 -33.21
CA VAL A 99 0.44 0.41 -33.58
C VAL A 99 -1.01 -0.07 -33.59
N VAL A 100 -1.78 0.34 -34.61
CA VAL A 100 -2.97 -0.40 -35.05
C VAL A 100 -3.04 -0.29 -36.58
N GLY A 101 -2.58 -1.33 -37.27
CA GLY A 101 -2.63 -1.43 -38.73
C GLY A 101 -1.76 -2.59 -39.21
N SER A 102 -2.06 -3.14 -40.39
CA SER A 102 -1.61 -4.45 -40.87
C SER A 102 -0.07 -4.61 -40.97
N PRO A 103 0.48 -5.84 -41.10
CA PRO A 103 1.93 -6.11 -41.17
C PRO A 103 2.72 -5.41 -42.29
N SER A 104 2.05 -4.68 -43.19
CA SER A 104 2.64 -3.82 -44.21
C SER A 104 3.02 -2.43 -43.70
N ASP A 105 2.60 -2.04 -42.49
CA ASP A 105 2.92 -0.72 -41.94
C ASP A 105 4.39 -0.65 -41.52
N ARG A 106 5.10 0.37 -42.02
CA ARG A 106 6.52 0.68 -41.74
C ARG A 106 6.88 0.50 -40.25
N ALA A 107 6.03 0.99 -39.35
CA ALA A 107 6.21 0.88 -37.91
C ALA A 107 6.23 -0.57 -37.39
N SER A 108 5.32 -1.40 -37.89
CA SER A 108 5.20 -2.82 -37.55
C SER A 108 6.41 -3.63 -38.03
N GLN A 109 6.98 -3.27 -39.19
CA GLN A 109 8.19 -3.91 -39.71
C GLN A 109 9.43 -3.56 -38.86
N MET A 110 9.60 -2.29 -38.52
CA MET A 110 10.70 -1.84 -37.65
C MET A 110 10.61 -2.46 -36.25
N GLU A 111 9.42 -2.49 -35.66
CA GLU A 111 9.20 -3.10 -34.35
C GLU A 111 9.51 -4.60 -34.38
N TYR A 112 9.12 -5.31 -35.44
CA TYR A 112 9.41 -6.73 -35.59
C TYR A 112 10.92 -6.99 -35.69
N CYS A 113 11.64 -6.20 -36.49
CA CYS A 113 13.08 -6.36 -36.65
C CYS A 113 13.82 -6.06 -35.34
N TYR A 114 13.47 -4.96 -34.68
CA TYR A 114 13.99 -4.59 -33.37
C TYR A 114 13.76 -5.70 -32.32
N ALA A 115 12.54 -6.21 -32.21
CA ALA A 115 12.20 -7.26 -31.25
C ALA A 115 12.89 -8.60 -31.56
N THR A 116 13.07 -8.92 -32.85
CA THR A 116 13.78 -10.14 -33.29
C THR A 116 15.26 -10.07 -32.94
N CYS A 117 15.90 -8.92 -33.17
CA CYS A 117 17.27 -8.67 -32.74
C CYS A 117 17.37 -8.80 -31.22
N LEU A 118 16.57 -8.06 -30.43
CA LEU A 118 16.65 -8.07 -28.95
C LEU A 118 16.47 -9.45 -28.30
N LYS A 119 15.74 -10.36 -28.96
CA LYS A 119 15.53 -11.74 -28.47
C LYS A 119 16.67 -12.70 -28.83
N SER A 120 17.61 -12.25 -29.65
CA SER A 120 18.79 -12.99 -30.10
C SER A 120 20.04 -12.57 -29.33
N GLU A 121 21.14 -13.30 -29.46
CA GLU A 121 22.43 -12.91 -28.87
C GLU A 121 22.97 -11.64 -29.54
N ILE A 122 23.20 -10.57 -28.76
CA ILE A 122 23.70 -9.27 -29.25
C ILE A 122 24.86 -8.82 -28.36
N VAL A 123 25.82 -8.11 -28.94
CA VAL A 123 26.95 -7.48 -28.24
C VAL A 123 26.93 -5.99 -28.51
N ALA A 124 26.98 -5.18 -27.44
CA ALA A 124 27.08 -3.72 -27.53
C ALA A 124 28.49 -3.22 -27.16
N ASP A 125 29.14 -2.52 -28.10
CA ASP A 125 30.33 -1.69 -27.87
C ASP A 125 29.98 -0.27 -27.36
N LYS A 126 31.02 0.49 -27.01
CA LYS A 126 30.89 1.83 -26.39
C LYS A 126 30.20 2.86 -27.28
N GLU A 127 30.37 2.78 -28.60
CA GLU A 127 29.79 3.72 -29.57
C GLU A 127 28.26 3.63 -29.63
N HIS A 128 27.68 2.49 -29.24
CA HIS A 128 26.24 2.24 -29.35
C HIS A 128 25.40 2.87 -28.23
N LEU A 129 26.03 3.42 -27.19
CA LEU A 129 25.33 3.88 -25.99
C LEU A 129 24.28 4.95 -26.30
N GLY A 130 24.60 5.94 -27.13
CA GLY A 130 23.66 7.00 -27.52
C GLY A 130 22.41 6.46 -28.22
N SER A 131 22.58 5.59 -29.22
CA SER A 131 21.46 4.99 -29.95
C SER A 131 20.60 4.07 -29.09
N LEU A 132 21.20 3.36 -28.13
CA LEU A 132 20.46 2.57 -27.14
C LEU A 132 19.60 3.45 -26.23
N ILE A 133 20.09 4.63 -25.83
CA ILE A 133 19.34 5.63 -25.05
C ILE A 133 18.20 6.20 -25.89
N THR A 134 18.44 6.55 -27.15
CA THR A 134 17.39 6.99 -28.09
C THR A 134 16.29 5.94 -28.25
N CYS A 135 16.66 4.65 -28.37
CA CYS A 135 15.69 3.55 -28.44
C CYS A 135 14.82 3.43 -27.19
N LEU A 136 15.38 3.75 -26.02
CA LEU A 136 14.69 3.69 -24.73
C LEU A 136 13.74 4.89 -24.55
N VAL A 137 14.27 6.10 -24.67
CA VAL A 137 13.55 7.36 -24.38
C VAL A 137 12.57 7.73 -25.49
N GLY A 138 12.88 7.38 -26.74
CA GLY A 138 12.07 7.69 -27.91
C GLY A 138 10.76 6.90 -28.02
N SER A 139 10.55 5.87 -27.19
CA SER A 139 9.45 4.92 -27.39
C SER A 139 8.50 4.79 -26.21
N ASP A 140 7.21 5.05 -26.47
CA ASP A 140 6.14 4.88 -25.47
C ASP A 140 5.85 3.40 -25.12
N ARG A 141 6.48 2.43 -25.82
CA ARG A 141 6.22 0.99 -25.60
C ARG A 141 6.57 0.53 -24.20
N TYR A 142 7.52 1.19 -23.54
CA TYR A 142 7.94 0.86 -22.18
C TYR A 142 6.97 1.37 -21.10
N HIS A 143 5.89 2.04 -21.50
CA HIS A 143 4.73 2.28 -20.64
C HIS A 143 3.83 1.04 -20.46
N ARG A 144 4.05 -0.04 -21.22
CA ARG A 144 3.21 -1.26 -21.15
C ARG A 144 3.91 -2.39 -20.38
N SER A 145 3.21 -3.00 -19.42
CA SER A 145 3.82 -3.99 -18.50
C SER A 145 4.35 -5.25 -19.18
N TYR A 146 3.71 -5.74 -20.24
CA TYR A 146 4.14 -6.95 -20.97
C TYR A 146 5.45 -6.82 -21.76
N ARG A 147 6.07 -5.63 -21.80
CA ARG A 147 7.37 -5.38 -22.45
C ARG A 147 8.57 -5.46 -21.48
N GLN A 148 8.42 -6.14 -20.33
CA GLN A 148 9.44 -6.18 -19.27
C GLN A 148 10.75 -6.87 -19.71
N GLU A 149 10.66 -7.95 -20.49
CA GLU A 149 11.82 -8.69 -20.97
C GLU A 149 12.66 -7.83 -21.92
N GLU A 150 12.00 -7.12 -22.85
CA GLU A 150 12.65 -6.21 -23.80
C GLU A 150 13.31 -5.03 -23.09
N PHE A 151 12.64 -4.44 -22.10
CA PHE A 151 13.24 -3.41 -21.24
C PHE A 151 14.50 -3.94 -20.52
N GLY A 152 14.42 -5.14 -19.95
CA GLY A 152 15.55 -5.79 -19.27
C GLY A 152 16.74 -6.03 -20.19
N ALA A 153 16.49 -6.51 -21.42
CA ALA A 153 17.51 -6.72 -22.44
C ALA A 153 18.18 -5.39 -22.85
N LEU A 154 17.39 -4.35 -23.09
CA LEU A 154 17.93 -3.03 -23.47
C LEU A 154 18.81 -2.43 -22.36
N MET A 155 18.35 -2.48 -21.11
CA MET A 155 19.14 -2.02 -19.95
C MET A 155 20.44 -2.82 -19.77
N ALA A 156 20.44 -4.11 -20.12
CA ALA A 156 21.65 -4.94 -20.09
C ALA A 156 22.67 -4.52 -21.16
N LEU A 157 22.21 -4.25 -22.39
CA LEU A 157 23.05 -3.74 -23.48
C LEU A 157 23.64 -2.37 -23.15
N MET A 158 22.85 -1.46 -22.57
CA MET A 158 23.35 -0.15 -22.13
C MET A 158 24.46 -0.28 -21.08
N ARG A 159 24.31 -1.20 -20.12
CA ARG A 159 25.37 -1.52 -19.14
C ARG A 159 26.59 -2.17 -19.78
N GLN A 160 26.42 -2.96 -20.83
CA GLN A 160 27.51 -3.56 -21.60
C GLN A 160 28.31 -2.48 -22.33
N ALA A 161 27.65 -1.55 -23.01
CA ALA A 161 28.29 -0.42 -23.69
C ALA A 161 29.09 0.46 -22.70
N VAL A 162 28.55 0.72 -21.50
CA VAL A 162 29.28 1.44 -20.44
C VAL A 162 30.51 0.66 -19.97
N LYS A 163 30.40 -0.67 -19.77
CA LYS A 163 31.55 -1.51 -19.42
C LYS A 163 32.63 -1.56 -20.51
N ALA A 164 32.23 -1.40 -21.78
CA ALA A 164 33.14 -1.30 -22.92
C ALA A 164 33.82 0.10 -23.04
N GLY A 165 33.50 1.03 -22.14
CA GLY A 165 34.11 2.37 -22.08
C GLY A 165 33.24 3.50 -22.64
N GLY A 166 31.93 3.27 -22.80
CA GLY A 166 30.97 4.34 -23.13
C GLY A 166 30.65 5.20 -21.91
N PHE A 167 30.47 6.50 -22.12
CA PHE A 167 30.15 7.46 -21.06
C PHE A 167 28.81 8.15 -21.35
N LEU A 168 28.02 8.38 -20.31
CA LEU A 168 26.81 9.18 -20.40
C LEU A 168 27.19 10.66 -20.43
N THR A 169 26.65 11.39 -21.40
CA THR A 169 26.73 12.85 -21.44
C THR A 169 25.72 13.48 -20.46
N SER A 170 25.84 14.78 -20.20
CA SER A 170 24.84 15.53 -19.42
C SER A 170 23.44 15.42 -20.02
N ASP A 171 23.38 15.42 -21.35
CA ASP A 171 22.13 15.42 -22.11
C ASP A 171 21.47 14.04 -22.08
N ASP A 172 22.29 12.98 -22.08
CA ASP A 172 21.83 11.60 -21.86
C ASP A 172 21.19 11.44 -20.49
N CYS A 173 21.86 11.94 -19.44
CA CYS A 173 21.33 11.88 -18.08
C CYS A 173 20.01 12.65 -17.93
N ALA A 174 19.92 13.84 -18.54
CA ALA A 174 18.69 14.64 -18.54
C ALA A 174 17.55 13.92 -19.29
N SER A 175 17.84 13.32 -20.43
CA SER A 175 16.86 12.57 -21.24
C SER A 175 16.34 11.33 -20.51
N LEU A 176 17.23 10.60 -19.83
CA LEU A 176 16.87 9.45 -19.00
C LEU A 176 16.03 9.86 -17.78
N ALA A 177 16.36 10.97 -17.11
CA ALA A 177 15.59 11.50 -15.99
C ALA A 177 14.19 11.98 -16.40
N ALA A 178 14.09 12.67 -17.54
CA ALA A 178 12.81 13.08 -18.10
C ALA A 178 11.92 11.87 -18.40
N PHE A 179 12.49 10.81 -18.99
CA PHE A 179 11.75 9.58 -19.27
C PHE A 179 11.35 8.80 -18.01
N ALA A 180 12.20 8.74 -16.98
CA ALA A 180 11.80 8.16 -15.70
C ALA A 180 10.59 8.89 -15.09
N THR A 181 10.54 10.22 -15.24
CA THR A 181 9.42 11.06 -14.79
C THR A 181 8.13 10.75 -15.57
N THR A 182 8.21 10.53 -16.89
CA THR A 182 7.02 10.16 -17.68
C THR A 182 6.47 8.79 -17.27
N LEU A 183 7.34 7.83 -16.95
CA LEU A 183 6.94 6.51 -16.44
C LEU A 183 6.26 6.60 -15.07
N ARG A 184 6.78 7.43 -14.15
CA ARG A 184 6.15 7.69 -12.84
C ARG A 184 4.76 8.33 -13.01
N THR A 185 4.65 9.34 -13.87
CA THR A 185 3.37 10.00 -14.20
C THR A 185 2.37 9.00 -14.81
N ALA A 186 2.82 8.07 -15.65
CA ALA A 186 1.97 7.02 -16.18
C ALA A 186 1.53 6.04 -15.08
N ALA A 187 2.43 5.68 -14.15
CA ALA A 187 2.14 4.80 -13.02
C ALA A 187 1.05 5.36 -12.08
N GLU A 188 0.92 6.69 -11.97
CA GLU A 188 -0.15 7.35 -11.22
C GLU A 188 -1.53 7.19 -11.89
N LYS A 189 -1.56 7.14 -13.22
CA LYS A 189 -2.79 7.01 -14.02
C LYS A 189 -3.28 5.56 -14.12
N GLU A 190 -2.41 4.60 -13.87
CA GLU A 190 -2.75 3.17 -13.92
C GLU A 190 -3.58 2.71 -12.71
N ARG A 191 -4.73 2.07 -13.00
CA ARG A 191 -5.62 1.50 -11.95
C ARG A 191 -5.17 0.13 -11.46
N GLY A 192 -4.28 -0.56 -12.20
CA GLY A 192 -3.78 -1.90 -11.89
C GLY A 192 -2.49 -1.92 -11.05
N LYS A 193 -2.50 -2.63 -9.91
CA LYS A 193 -1.31 -2.81 -9.03
C LYS A 193 -0.06 -3.38 -9.74
N PRO A 194 -0.13 -4.42 -10.60
CA PRO A 194 1.07 -5.01 -11.21
C PRO A 194 1.73 -4.07 -12.23
N ASP A 195 0.93 -3.36 -13.02
CA ASP A 195 1.42 -2.45 -14.06
C ASP A 195 2.05 -1.20 -13.45
N LYS A 196 1.41 -0.63 -12.42
CA LYS A 196 1.97 0.47 -11.62
C LYS A 196 3.33 0.12 -11.02
N LYS A 197 3.46 -1.07 -10.42
CA LYS A 197 4.73 -1.53 -9.82
C LYS A 197 5.82 -1.74 -10.88
N ALA A 198 5.47 -2.28 -12.04
CA ALA A 198 6.41 -2.47 -13.14
C ALA A 198 6.93 -1.14 -13.68
N LEU A 199 6.06 -0.12 -13.82
CA LEU A 199 6.43 1.21 -14.27
C LEU A 199 7.37 1.93 -13.29
N ILE A 200 7.08 1.86 -12.00
CA ILE A 200 7.95 2.43 -10.96
C ILE A 200 9.32 1.72 -10.96
N ALA A 201 9.34 0.39 -11.02
CA ALA A 201 10.60 -0.37 -11.07
C ALA A 201 11.45 -0.06 -12.31
N ARG A 202 10.83 0.29 -13.44
CA ARG A 202 11.53 0.74 -14.65
C ARG A 202 12.13 2.13 -14.46
N ALA A 203 11.35 3.07 -13.92
CA ALA A 203 11.83 4.42 -13.62
C ALA A 203 13.05 4.36 -12.67
N GLU A 204 12.97 3.58 -11.59
CA GLU A 204 14.10 3.38 -10.65
C GLU A 204 15.33 2.75 -11.34
N ALA A 205 15.12 1.79 -12.24
CA ALA A 205 16.22 1.15 -12.96
C ALA A 205 16.92 2.12 -13.93
N ILE A 206 16.17 3.05 -14.53
CA ILE A 206 16.67 4.11 -15.42
C ILE A 206 17.44 5.15 -14.61
N GLU A 207 16.85 5.67 -13.53
CA GLU A 207 17.49 6.65 -12.62
C GLU A 207 18.83 6.12 -12.10
N LYS A 208 18.83 4.86 -11.64
CA LYS A 208 20.06 4.18 -11.18
C LYS A 208 21.10 4.00 -12.28
N PHE A 209 20.68 3.78 -13.52
CA PHE A 209 21.61 3.65 -14.64
C PHE A 209 22.18 5.01 -15.07
N ALA A 210 21.35 6.06 -15.06
CA ALA A 210 21.72 7.42 -15.43
C ALA A 210 22.72 8.09 -14.45
N GLY A 211 23.11 7.39 -13.37
CA GLY A 211 23.97 7.97 -12.34
C GLY A 211 23.29 9.09 -11.55
N VAL A 212 21.98 9.27 -11.73
CA VAL A 212 21.16 10.02 -10.79
C VAL A 212 20.96 9.08 -9.59
N GLU A 213 22.00 8.95 -8.77
CA GLU A 213 21.74 8.74 -7.36
C GLU A 213 20.85 9.91 -6.96
N VAL A 214 19.55 9.67 -6.80
CA VAL A 214 18.69 10.64 -6.14
C VAL A 214 19.39 10.86 -4.80
N SER A 215 20.01 12.04 -4.65
CA SER A 215 20.86 12.27 -3.50
C SER A 215 20.02 12.00 -2.26
N ALA A 216 20.58 11.38 -1.23
CA ALA A 216 19.83 11.12 -0.01
C ALA A 216 19.25 12.44 0.53
N THR A 217 19.94 13.56 0.31
CA THR A 217 19.47 14.92 0.54
C THR A 217 18.20 15.26 -0.25
N SER A 218 18.14 14.96 -1.55
CA SER A 218 16.94 15.16 -2.38
C SER A 218 15.76 14.31 -1.89
N LEU A 219 15.99 13.04 -1.58
CA LEU A 219 14.97 12.16 -0.99
C LEU A 219 14.50 12.66 0.38
N LEU A 220 15.41 13.23 1.18
CA LEU A 220 15.08 13.77 2.49
C LEU A 220 14.21 15.03 2.33
N LEU A 221 14.57 15.93 1.43
CA LEU A 221 13.82 17.16 1.14
C LEU A 221 12.40 16.87 0.63
N GLU A 222 12.23 15.86 -0.23
CA GLU A 222 10.91 15.40 -0.69
C GLU A 222 10.04 14.84 0.45
N ARG A 223 10.63 14.49 1.59
CA ARG A 223 9.96 13.88 2.75
C ARG A 223 9.78 14.83 3.93
N CYS A 224 10.17 16.10 3.78
CA CYS A 224 10.09 17.13 4.81
C CYS A 224 8.69 17.72 4.99
N GLU A 225 7.76 17.45 4.08
CA GLU A 225 6.39 17.92 4.22
C GLU A 225 5.70 17.30 5.47
N PRO A 226 4.75 18.02 6.11
CA PRO A 226 4.06 17.49 7.28
C PRO A 226 3.34 16.17 6.95
N ALA A 227 3.62 15.10 7.70
CA ALA A 227 2.93 13.82 7.57
C ALA A 227 1.63 13.77 8.41
N GLU A 228 1.04 14.90 8.77
CA GLU A 228 -0.14 14.93 9.64
C GLU A 228 -1.38 14.42 8.87
N THR A 229 -2.24 13.64 9.54
CA THR A 229 -3.39 12.99 8.88
C THR A 229 -4.48 13.97 8.43
N GLY A 230 -4.45 15.22 8.92
CA GLY A 230 -5.60 16.13 8.87
C GLY A 230 -6.83 15.64 9.65
N ARG A 231 -6.72 14.50 10.36
CA ARG A 231 -7.75 13.81 11.14
C ARG A 231 -7.41 13.78 12.63
N THR A 232 -6.62 14.74 13.11
CA THR A 232 -6.35 14.89 14.55
C THR A 232 -7.68 14.95 15.31
N LEU A 233 -7.79 14.20 16.41
CA LEU A 233 -8.93 14.36 17.31
C LEU A 233 -9.00 15.83 17.71
N GLY A 234 -10.12 16.48 17.41
CA GLY A 234 -10.33 17.89 17.74
C GLY A 234 -10.38 18.12 19.25
N PRO A 235 -10.62 19.37 19.70
CA PRO A 235 -10.95 19.60 21.11
C PRO A 235 -12.14 18.71 21.50
N CYS A 236 -12.14 18.22 22.75
CA CYS A 236 -13.25 17.44 23.26
C CYS A 236 -14.54 18.28 23.12
N PRO A 237 -15.61 17.73 22.51
CA PRO A 237 -16.85 18.46 22.33
C PRO A 237 -17.41 18.97 23.68
N GLU A 238 -18.14 20.09 23.64
CA GLU A 238 -18.89 20.55 24.82
C GLU A 238 -19.86 19.47 25.31
N HIS A 239 -20.17 19.45 26.61
CA HIS A 239 -21.11 18.49 27.21
C HIS A 239 -20.80 17.00 26.95
N TYR A 240 -19.57 16.63 26.56
CA TYR A 240 -19.20 15.24 26.25
C TYR A 240 -19.50 14.27 27.40
N LEU A 241 -19.17 14.66 28.64
CA LEU A 241 -19.45 13.85 29.84
C LEU A 241 -20.95 13.65 30.07
N PHE A 242 -21.77 14.69 29.85
CA PHE A 242 -23.22 14.61 29.95
C PHE A 242 -23.77 13.55 28.98
N TRP A 243 -23.36 13.60 27.71
CA TRP A 243 -23.83 12.62 26.71
C TRP A 243 -23.33 11.20 27.00
N CYS A 244 -22.08 11.02 27.42
CA CYS A 244 -21.58 9.71 27.86
C CYS A 244 -22.42 9.14 29.01
N ARG A 245 -22.78 9.95 30.01
CA ARG A 245 -23.60 9.53 31.16
C ARG A 245 -25.04 9.22 30.75
N LEU A 246 -25.65 10.08 29.93
CA LEU A 246 -27.02 9.88 29.42
C LEU A 246 -27.12 8.59 28.60
N LEU A 247 -26.16 8.33 27.70
CA LEU A 247 -26.12 7.10 26.92
C LEU A 247 -25.85 5.88 27.81
N ALA A 248 -25.01 5.98 28.85
CA ALA A 248 -24.81 4.90 29.81
C ALA A 248 -26.10 4.56 30.59
N ALA A 249 -26.81 5.57 31.10
CA ALA A 249 -28.11 5.41 31.77
C ALA A 249 -29.16 4.82 30.82
N THR A 250 -29.15 5.25 29.55
CA THR A 250 -30.04 4.70 28.52
C THR A 250 -29.73 3.24 28.22
N ALA A 251 -28.45 2.87 28.08
CA ALA A 251 -28.02 1.48 27.88
C ALA A 251 -28.50 0.58 29.04
N HIS A 252 -28.38 1.09 30.27
CA HIS A 252 -28.88 0.40 31.46
C HIS A 252 -30.41 0.22 31.41
N GLY A 253 -31.16 1.28 31.07
CA GLY A 253 -32.61 1.23 30.91
C GLY A 253 -33.07 0.26 29.82
N VAL A 254 -32.39 0.23 28.66
CA VAL A 254 -32.68 -0.71 27.56
C VAL A 254 -32.46 -2.15 28.00
N ALA A 255 -31.39 -2.43 28.76
CA ALA A 255 -31.12 -3.74 29.33
C ALA A 255 -32.20 -4.17 30.34
N ALA A 256 -32.65 -3.25 31.21
CA ALA A 256 -33.72 -3.53 32.17
C ALA A 256 -35.06 -3.83 31.48
N ILE A 257 -35.42 -3.04 30.46
CA ILE A 257 -36.61 -3.29 29.63
C ILE A 257 -36.51 -4.65 28.92
N ALA A 258 -35.34 -4.97 28.38
CA ALA A 258 -35.09 -6.24 27.71
C ALA A 258 -35.34 -7.45 28.61
N GLU A 259 -34.88 -7.42 29.86
CA GLU A 259 -35.11 -8.50 30.83
C GLU A 259 -36.58 -8.63 31.20
N ASP A 260 -37.26 -7.52 31.46
CA ASP A 260 -38.70 -7.52 31.75
C ASP A 260 -39.53 -8.13 30.62
N VAL A 261 -39.17 -7.82 29.37
CA VAL A 261 -39.85 -8.31 28.15
C VAL A 261 -39.57 -9.78 27.86
N LYS A 262 -38.43 -10.33 28.33
CA LYS A 262 -38.12 -11.77 28.23
C LYS A 262 -38.91 -12.59 29.24
N SER A 263 -39.34 -11.99 30.35
CA SER A 263 -40.05 -12.69 31.40
C SER A 263 -41.39 -13.24 30.89
N LYS A 264 -41.78 -14.44 31.37
CA LYS A 264 -43.06 -15.08 30.98
C LYS A 264 -44.30 -14.38 31.55
N ARG A 265 -44.10 -13.47 32.52
CA ARG A 265 -45.17 -12.73 33.20
C ARG A 265 -45.11 -11.29 32.75
N ARG A 266 -46.21 -10.75 32.22
CA ARG A 266 -46.29 -9.33 31.86
C ARG A 266 -46.07 -8.46 33.10
N VAL A 267 -45.10 -7.55 33.04
CA VAL A 267 -44.73 -6.65 34.14
C VAL A 267 -45.74 -5.50 34.20
N ALA A 268 -46.07 -5.01 35.41
CA ALA A 268 -47.18 -4.06 35.64
C ALA A 268 -47.13 -2.82 34.72
N TRP A 269 -45.94 -2.23 34.56
CA TRP A 269 -45.74 -1.03 33.72
C TRP A 269 -46.11 -1.25 32.25
N MET A 270 -46.18 -2.49 31.76
CA MET A 270 -46.56 -2.79 30.36
C MET A 270 -48.07 -2.81 30.13
N SER A 271 -48.87 -2.71 31.18
CA SER A 271 -50.34 -2.88 31.11
C SER A 271 -51.11 -1.86 31.95
N ASP A 272 -50.44 -1.12 32.83
CA ASP A 272 -51.04 -0.09 33.67
C ASP A 272 -50.37 1.26 33.41
N PRO A 273 -51.13 2.29 32.97
CA PRO A 273 -50.61 3.65 32.77
C PRO A 273 -49.96 4.24 34.02
N THR A 274 -50.46 3.90 35.21
CA THR A 274 -49.95 4.46 36.47
C THR A 274 -48.57 3.89 36.77
N ALA A 275 -48.43 2.56 36.78
CA ALA A 275 -47.15 1.88 36.92
C ALA A 275 -46.15 2.24 35.80
N PHE A 276 -46.63 2.58 34.60
CA PHE A 276 -45.78 3.10 33.53
C PHE A 276 -45.20 4.48 33.88
N ALA A 277 -46.05 5.43 34.28
CA ALA A 277 -45.64 6.79 34.62
C ALA A 277 -44.72 6.82 35.86
N GLU A 278 -44.93 5.94 36.84
CA GLU A 278 -44.07 5.79 38.01
C GLU A 278 -42.68 5.27 37.63
N ARG A 279 -42.61 4.31 36.70
CA ARG A 279 -41.35 3.70 36.29
C ARG A 279 -40.56 4.57 35.30
N PHE A 280 -41.25 5.28 34.43
CA PHE A 280 -40.66 6.13 33.40
C PHE A 280 -41.22 7.56 33.56
N PRO A 281 -40.82 8.27 34.63
CA PRO A 281 -41.26 9.64 34.84
C PRO A 281 -40.76 10.55 33.71
N ALA A 282 -41.48 11.64 33.47
CA ALA A 282 -40.99 12.69 32.60
C ALA A 282 -39.70 13.31 33.16
N ALA A 283 -38.71 13.53 32.29
CA ALA A 283 -37.40 14.05 32.67
C ALA A 283 -36.90 15.02 31.60
N GLY A 284 -36.82 16.30 31.95
CA GLY A 284 -36.51 17.39 31.01
C GLY A 284 -37.46 17.37 29.79
N PRO A 285 -36.94 17.38 28.56
CA PRO A 285 -37.76 17.38 27.34
C PRO A 285 -38.34 16.00 26.99
N LEU A 286 -37.98 14.94 27.72
CA LEU A 286 -38.45 13.58 27.48
C LEU A 286 -39.71 13.27 28.29
N THR A 287 -40.82 13.03 27.58
CA THR A 287 -42.10 12.62 28.19
C THR A 287 -42.52 11.26 27.62
N PRO A 288 -42.21 10.15 28.31
CA PRO A 288 -42.58 8.81 27.88
C PRO A 288 -44.07 8.66 27.64
N ARG A 289 -44.45 8.05 26.51
CA ARG A 289 -45.86 7.84 26.16
C ARG A 289 -46.30 6.39 26.32
N PHE A 290 -47.30 6.17 27.18
CA PHE A 290 -47.89 4.84 27.37
C PHE A 290 -48.63 4.32 26.13
N ARG A 291 -49.22 5.19 25.30
CA ARG A 291 -50.11 4.82 24.17
C ARG A 291 -49.52 3.86 23.13
N GLN A 292 -48.20 3.81 22.97
CA GLN A 292 -47.53 2.86 22.06
C GLN A 292 -47.43 1.43 22.63
N TRP A 293 -47.65 1.29 23.93
CA TRP A 293 -47.68 0.03 24.67
C TRP A 293 -49.12 -0.50 24.86
N GLU A 294 -50.12 0.33 24.55
CA GLU A 294 -51.55 0.04 24.65
C GLU A 294 -52.10 -0.76 23.47
N ASP A 295 -51.56 -0.60 22.26
CA ASP A 295 -52.10 -1.20 21.03
C ASP A 295 -51.39 -2.53 20.69
N PRO A 296 -52.05 -3.69 20.88
CA PRO A 296 -51.48 -4.99 20.54
C PRO A 296 -51.17 -5.14 19.05
N ALA A 297 -51.86 -4.39 18.16
CA ALA A 297 -51.62 -4.43 16.71
C ALA A 297 -50.33 -3.68 16.32
N LEU A 298 -49.97 -2.60 17.04
CA LEU A 298 -48.65 -1.96 16.93
C LEU A 298 -47.55 -2.75 17.66
N ALA A 299 -47.92 -3.50 18.70
CA ALA A 299 -47.04 -4.47 19.35
C ALA A 299 -46.80 -5.73 18.50
N GLU A 300 -47.70 -6.07 17.56
CA GLU A 300 -47.59 -7.14 16.55
C GLU A 300 -46.89 -6.67 15.26
N ASP A 301 -47.03 -5.40 14.87
CA ASP A 301 -46.17 -4.71 13.86
C ASP A 301 -44.79 -4.35 14.46
N ALA A 302 -44.28 -5.32 15.24
CA ALA A 302 -43.23 -5.34 16.23
C ALA A 302 -41.83 -5.07 15.68
N ARG A 303 -41.63 -4.18 14.69
CA ARG A 303 -40.31 -4.04 14.05
C ARG A 303 -39.23 -3.65 15.05
N ASN A 304 -39.53 -2.78 16.03
CA ASN A 304 -38.57 -2.34 17.03
C ASN A 304 -38.45 -3.29 18.23
N PHE A 305 -39.54 -3.92 18.65
CA PHE A 305 -39.50 -5.01 19.65
C PHE A 305 -38.80 -6.27 19.13
N ALA A 306 -39.10 -6.67 17.91
CA ALA A 306 -38.40 -7.73 17.21
C ALA A 306 -36.96 -7.33 16.91
N ARG A 307 -36.64 -6.05 16.70
CA ARG A 307 -35.26 -5.57 16.56
C ARG A 307 -34.48 -5.65 17.87
N LEU A 308 -35.04 -5.17 18.99
CA LEU A 308 -34.46 -5.33 20.32
C LEU A 308 -34.29 -6.82 20.66
N ARG A 309 -35.32 -7.65 20.46
CA ARG A 309 -35.25 -9.11 20.65
C ARG A 309 -34.25 -9.78 19.71
N ARG A 310 -34.11 -9.31 18.46
CA ARG A 310 -33.13 -9.81 17.49
C ARG A 310 -31.71 -9.47 17.93
N MET A 311 -31.46 -8.23 18.37
CA MET A 311 -30.19 -7.83 18.96
C MET A 311 -29.82 -8.70 20.16
N LEU A 312 -30.79 -9.02 21.03
CA LEU A 312 -30.58 -9.85 22.23
C LEU A 312 -30.41 -11.36 21.94
N ARG A 313 -30.92 -11.84 20.79
CA ARG A 313 -30.80 -13.24 20.38
C ARG A 313 -29.59 -13.50 19.50
N ASP A 314 -28.97 -12.45 18.98
CA ASP A 314 -27.73 -12.58 18.22
C ASP A 314 -26.65 -13.10 19.17
N LYS A 315 -25.97 -14.19 18.77
CA LYS A 315 -24.88 -14.76 19.57
C LYS A 315 -23.57 -13.99 19.40
N ARG A 316 -23.51 -13.11 18.39
CA ARG A 316 -22.33 -12.32 18.02
C ARG A 316 -22.41 -10.90 18.55
N ASN A 317 -23.61 -10.32 18.54
CA ASN A 317 -23.86 -8.96 19.02
C ASN A 317 -24.58 -9.00 20.37
N GLY A 318 -24.24 -8.06 21.25
CA GLY A 318 -24.87 -7.89 22.56
C GLY A 318 -25.18 -6.43 22.84
N LEU A 319 -25.86 -6.17 23.95
CA LEU A 319 -26.01 -4.80 24.44
C LEU A 319 -24.67 -4.30 24.98
N VAL A 320 -24.36 -3.04 24.69
CA VAL A 320 -23.20 -2.33 25.24
C VAL A 320 -23.34 -2.23 26.75
N ALA A 321 -22.24 -2.44 27.50
CA ALA A 321 -22.27 -2.24 28.93
C ALA A 321 -22.21 -0.74 29.24
N PRO A 322 -22.98 -0.21 30.21
CA PRO A 322 -22.94 1.21 30.58
C PRO A 322 -21.53 1.73 30.87
N ALA A 323 -20.67 0.89 31.45
CA ALA A 323 -19.27 1.21 31.75
C ALA A 323 -18.45 1.57 30.51
N ASP A 324 -18.79 1.06 29.33
CA ASP A 324 -18.04 1.32 28.10
C ASP A 324 -18.18 2.78 27.65
N PHE A 325 -19.38 3.35 27.74
CA PHE A 325 -19.62 4.78 27.47
C PHE A 325 -18.90 5.68 28.48
N LEU A 326 -18.93 5.29 29.77
CA LEU A 326 -18.30 6.05 30.84
C LEU A 326 -16.76 6.02 30.78
N ALA A 327 -16.18 5.00 30.14
CA ALA A 327 -14.73 4.86 29.98
C ALA A 327 -14.17 5.69 28.82
N LEU A 328 -14.97 6.05 27.80
CA LEU A 328 -14.49 6.77 26.61
C LEU A 328 -13.74 8.08 26.92
N PRO A 329 -14.22 8.95 27.83
CA PRO A 329 -13.50 10.19 28.17
C PRO A 329 -12.08 9.91 28.68
N GLY A 330 -11.90 8.90 29.54
CA GLY A 330 -10.59 8.52 30.09
C GLY A 330 -9.66 7.83 29.08
N LYS A 331 -10.24 7.24 28.03
CA LYS A 331 -9.49 6.58 26.94
C LYS A 331 -9.03 7.56 25.85
N ARG A 332 -9.68 8.71 25.71
CA ARG A 332 -9.35 9.75 24.71
C ARG A 332 -7.86 10.11 24.65
N PRO A 333 -7.20 10.49 25.77
CA PRO A 333 -5.80 10.89 25.72
C PRO A 333 -4.86 9.73 25.33
N LEU A 334 -5.29 8.49 25.55
CA LEU A 334 -4.49 7.31 25.22
C LEU A 334 -4.43 7.09 23.70
N VAL A 335 -5.53 7.34 22.99
CA VAL A 335 -5.63 7.07 21.54
C VAL A 335 -5.31 8.28 20.68
N GLU A 336 -5.36 9.49 21.23
CA GLU A 336 -5.07 10.74 20.49
C GLU A 336 -3.77 10.70 19.68
N PRO A 337 -2.63 10.18 20.19
CA PRO A 337 -1.39 10.09 19.41
C PRO A 337 -1.53 9.27 18.12
N MET A 338 -2.46 8.31 18.08
CA MET A 338 -2.69 7.41 16.94
C MET A 338 -3.32 8.11 15.73
N PHE A 339 -3.93 9.27 15.92
CA PHE A 339 -4.58 10.06 14.88
C PHE A 339 -3.64 11.12 14.29
N ARG A 340 -2.47 11.36 14.90
CA ARG A 340 -1.65 12.51 14.53
C ARG A 340 -0.93 12.35 13.20
N PHE A 341 -0.36 11.17 12.92
CA PHE A 341 0.52 10.96 11.77
C PHE A 341 -0.02 9.92 10.77
N ASP A 342 0.06 10.25 9.48
CA ASP A 342 -0.26 9.37 8.36
C ASP A 342 1.01 8.65 7.87
N TRP A 343 1.18 7.42 8.35
CA TRP A 343 2.29 6.54 8.01
C TRP A 343 2.25 6.02 6.58
N ARG A 344 1.16 6.24 5.82
CA ARG A 344 1.06 5.87 4.39
C ARG A 344 1.68 6.89 3.46
N THR A 345 1.89 8.11 3.93
CA THR A 345 2.51 9.15 3.11
C THR A 345 4.00 8.82 2.92
N PRO A 346 4.65 9.35 1.87
CA PRO A 346 6.10 9.26 1.74
C PRO A 346 6.83 10.12 2.80
N ASN A 347 6.15 11.10 3.36
CA ASN A 347 6.66 12.06 4.35
C ASN A 347 7.07 11.35 5.65
N LEU A 348 8.15 11.83 6.27
CA LEU A 348 8.62 11.34 7.57
C LEU A 348 7.77 11.93 8.70
N PRO A 349 7.07 11.09 9.51
CA PRO A 349 6.31 11.59 10.65
C PRO A 349 7.18 12.34 11.65
N ALA A 350 6.84 13.60 11.94
CA ALA A 350 7.58 14.47 12.87
C ALA A 350 9.10 14.37 12.71
N LEU A 351 9.59 14.68 11.50
CA LEU A 351 11.00 14.67 11.15
C LEU A 351 11.87 15.45 12.15
N ASP A 352 11.33 16.56 12.66
CA ASP A 352 11.92 17.42 13.69
C ASP A 352 12.29 16.67 14.99
N ARG A 353 11.61 15.58 15.31
CA ARG A 353 11.97 14.71 16.45
C ARG A 353 13.14 13.80 16.17
N LEU A 354 13.35 13.43 14.91
CA LEU A 354 14.40 12.50 14.49
C LEU A 354 15.73 13.24 14.30
N GLY A 355 15.69 14.47 13.81
CA GLY A 355 16.87 15.33 13.68
C GLY A 355 16.56 16.71 13.11
N ASP A 356 17.54 17.59 13.22
CA ASP A 356 17.56 18.94 12.67
C ASP A 356 18.29 18.94 11.34
N LEU A 357 17.63 19.45 10.29
CA LEU A 357 18.19 19.51 8.94
C LEU A 357 19.24 20.61 8.79
N GLU A 358 19.28 21.57 9.71
CA GLU A 358 20.29 22.63 9.75
C GLU A 358 21.66 22.10 10.24
N ASP A 359 21.68 20.95 10.93
CA ASP A 359 22.89 20.29 11.38
C ASP A 359 23.37 19.23 10.35
N PRO A 360 24.54 19.42 9.71
CA PRO A 360 25.05 18.50 8.70
C PRO A 360 25.26 17.06 9.20
N GLN A 361 25.60 16.88 10.48
CA GLN A 361 25.82 15.55 11.05
C GLN A 361 24.49 14.82 11.26
N GLN A 362 23.47 15.55 11.68
CA GLN A 362 22.13 15.01 11.85
C GLN A 362 21.49 14.72 10.49
N THR A 363 21.64 15.63 9.52
CA THR A 363 21.22 15.40 8.13
C THR A 363 21.88 14.15 7.56
N ALA A 364 23.20 13.96 7.74
CA ALA A 364 23.89 12.77 7.30
C ALA A 364 23.36 11.48 7.97
N LEU A 365 23.02 11.54 9.27
CA LEU A 365 22.40 10.41 9.98
C LEU A 365 21.01 10.07 9.38
N LEU A 366 20.18 11.09 9.13
CA LEU A 366 18.85 10.94 8.53
C LEU A 366 18.92 10.35 7.12
N GLU A 367 19.86 10.83 6.30
CA GLU A 367 20.16 10.31 4.96
C GLU A 367 20.53 8.82 4.99
N GLN A 368 21.32 8.40 5.98
CA GLN A 368 21.67 6.98 6.16
C GLN A 368 20.46 6.12 6.61
N LEU A 369 19.53 6.69 7.39
CA LEU A 369 18.30 6.00 7.80
C LEU A 369 17.35 5.77 6.61
N ILE A 370 17.13 6.78 5.77
CA ILE A 370 16.22 6.68 4.62
C ILE A 370 16.80 5.86 3.46
N SER A 371 18.13 5.74 3.37
CA SER A 371 18.81 4.94 2.34
C SER A 371 19.01 3.47 2.73
N ALA A 372 18.46 3.03 3.87
CA ALA A 372 18.53 1.65 4.32
C ALA A 372 17.94 0.69 3.26
N ARG A 373 18.77 -0.22 2.75
CA ARG A 373 18.34 -1.20 1.72
C ARG A 373 17.16 -2.05 2.18
N ASN A 374 16.27 -2.39 1.24
CA ASN A 374 15.13 -3.31 1.42
C ASN A 374 15.56 -4.77 1.70
N ALA A 375 16.13 -5.06 2.87
CA ALA A 375 16.54 -6.42 3.29
C ALA A 375 16.38 -6.60 4.80
N PRO A 376 15.72 -7.67 5.33
CA PRO A 376 15.36 -7.81 6.76
C PRO A 376 16.50 -7.54 7.76
N ARG A 377 17.74 -7.86 7.35
CA ARG A 377 18.97 -7.50 8.06
C ARG A 377 19.78 -6.48 7.25
N PRO A 378 20.41 -5.48 7.89
CA PRO A 378 21.28 -4.55 7.22
C PRO A 378 22.58 -5.23 6.78
N THR A 379 23.26 -4.62 5.82
CA THR A 379 24.63 -5.02 5.49
C THR A 379 25.58 -4.56 6.60
N ALA A 380 26.67 -5.31 6.85
CA ALA A 380 27.69 -4.91 7.81
C ALA A 380 28.29 -3.52 7.49
N LYS A 381 28.42 -3.18 6.21
CA LYS A 381 28.87 -1.86 5.74
C LYS A 381 27.92 -0.76 6.21
N TRP A 382 26.62 -0.90 5.95
CA TRP A 382 25.61 0.07 6.37
C TRP A 382 25.59 0.21 7.90
N LEU A 383 25.65 -0.91 8.64
CA LEU A 383 25.63 -0.88 10.11
C LEU A 383 26.84 -0.12 10.69
N LYS A 384 28.03 -0.31 10.11
CA LYS A 384 29.21 0.46 10.49
C LYS A 384 29.04 1.96 10.21
N GLN A 385 28.47 2.30 9.06
CA GLN A 385 28.28 3.69 8.64
C GLN A 385 27.24 4.42 9.49
N ILE A 386 26.10 3.79 9.77
CA ILE A 386 25.04 4.42 10.58
C ILE A 386 25.48 4.62 12.04
N VAL A 387 26.25 3.68 12.60
CA VAL A 387 26.81 3.83 13.96
C VAL A 387 27.83 4.97 14.00
N ALA A 388 28.73 5.06 13.02
CA ALA A 388 29.67 6.18 12.94
C ALA A 388 28.96 7.54 12.78
N ALA A 389 27.86 7.59 12.00
CA ALA A 389 27.03 8.80 11.90
C ALA A 389 26.36 9.14 13.23
N ALA A 390 25.87 8.14 13.97
CA ALA A 390 25.27 8.34 15.29
C ALA A 390 26.30 8.80 16.34
N GLU A 391 27.52 8.27 16.30
CA GLU A 391 28.63 8.69 17.15
C GLU A 391 29.03 10.15 16.89
N ALA A 392 29.02 10.59 15.62
CA ALA A 392 29.34 11.97 15.26
C ALA A 392 28.35 12.97 15.87
N VAL A 393 27.05 12.65 15.86
CA VAL A 393 25.99 13.46 16.49
C VAL A 393 26.03 13.36 18.02
N GLY A 394 26.38 12.18 18.54
CA GLY A 394 26.37 11.85 19.96
C GLY A 394 25.32 10.79 20.30
N MET A 395 25.78 9.62 20.75
CA MET A 395 24.94 8.43 20.97
C MET A 395 23.74 8.69 21.89
N SER A 396 23.91 9.44 22.99
CA SER A 396 22.80 9.72 23.92
C SER A 396 21.73 10.61 23.32
N ALA A 397 22.10 11.58 22.48
CA ALA A 397 21.14 12.44 21.79
C ALA A 397 20.37 11.66 20.72
N VAL A 398 21.08 10.81 19.96
CA VAL A 398 20.48 9.92 18.97
C VAL A 398 19.54 8.91 19.63
N GLU A 399 19.94 8.31 20.75
CA GLU A 399 19.12 7.38 21.52
C GLU A 399 17.80 8.01 21.96
N ALA A 400 17.84 9.20 22.57
CA ALA A 400 16.64 9.91 23.01
C ALA A 400 15.67 10.16 21.84
N ARG A 401 16.18 10.68 20.72
CA ARG A 401 15.39 11.00 19.52
C ARG A 401 14.80 9.78 18.84
N LEU A 402 15.58 8.71 18.68
CA LEU A 402 15.08 7.46 18.12
C LEU A 402 13.93 6.89 18.93
N HIS A 403 14.03 6.92 20.26
CA HIS A 403 12.97 6.46 21.14
C HIS A 403 11.72 7.35 21.06
N ASP A 404 11.89 8.67 21.04
CA ASP A 404 10.78 9.61 20.94
C ASP A 404 10.05 9.51 19.59
N TRP A 405 10.81 9.23 18.52
CA TRP A 405 10.26 9.03 17.19
C TRP A 405 9.59 7.65 17.03
N LEU A 406 10.22 6.57 17.49
CA LEU A 406 9.60 5.23 17.51
C LEU A 406 8.32 5.22 18.34
N ALA A 407 8.26 5.99 19.44
CA ALA A 407 7.06 6.12 20.24
C ALA A 407 5.86 6.68 19.44
N LEU A 408 6.07 7.50 18.41
CA LEU A 408 4.99 7.92 17.51
C LEU A 408 4.35 6.75 16.78
N PHE A 409 5.13 5.71 16.51
CA PHE A 409 4.67 4.51 15.82
C PHE A 409 4.00 3.53 16.79
N HIS A 410 4.53 3.36 18.01
CA HIS A 410 4.14 2.25 18.88
C HIS A 410 3.59 2.66 20.25
N THR A 411 3.35 3.95 20.51
CA THR A 411 2.82 4.43 21.80
C THR A 411 1.51 5.21 21.57
N PRO A 412 0.36 4.70 22.07
CA PRO A 412 0.20 3.41 22.77
C PRO A 412 0.50 2.22 21.86
N VAL A 413 0.82 1.08 22.46
CA VAL A 413 1.02 -0.17 21.69
C VAL A 413 -0.28 -0.47 20.96
N THR A 414 -0.21 -0.52 19.62
CA THR A 414 -1.39 -0.76 18.81
C THR A 414 -1.87 -2.20 19.07
N SER A 415 -3.12 -2.32 19.52
CA SER A 415 -3.79 -3.60 19.77
C SER A 415 -5.23 -3.52 19.25
N PRO A 416 -5.91 -4.66 19.02
CA PRO A 416 -7.30 -4.65 18.56
C PRO A 416 -8.23 -3.85 19.49
N THR A 417 -7.99 -3.90 20.80
CA THR A 417 -8.75 -3.12 21.79
C THR A 417 -8.50 -1.62 21.66
N ILE A 418 -7.24 -1.21 21.55
CA ILE A 418 -6.87 0.21 21.40
C ILE A 418 -7.39 0.78 20.08
N LEU A 419 -7.39 -0.02 19.00
CA LEU A 419 -8.00 0.35 17.72
C LEU A 419 -9.52 0.50 17.85
N ALA A 420 -10.19 -0.41 18.55
CA ALA A 420 -11.62 -0.28 18.82
C ALA A 420 -11.94 0.97 19.66
N ASP A 421 -11.15 1.24 20.69
CA ASP A 421 -11.28 2.45 21.52
C ASP A 421 -11.11 3.72 20.69
N ALA A 422 -10.10 3.76 19.81
CA ALA A 422 -9.87 4.88 18.90
C ALA A 422 -11.08 5.13 17.98
N LEU A 423 -11.68 4.09 17.40
CA LEU A 423 -12.90 4.22 16.58
C LEU A 423 -14.09 4.73 17.40
N ASN A 424 -14.31 4.12 18.56
CA ASN A 424 -15.41 4.48 19.43
C ASN A 424 -15.30 5.95 19.85
N ILE A 425 -14.09 6.47 20.09
CA ILE A 425 -13.86 7.87 20.46
C ILE A 425 -14.09 8.81 19.28
N ASP A 426 -13.53 8.51 18.11
CA ASP A 426 -13.73 9.31 16.88
C ASP A 426 -15.22 9.39 16.50
N GLU A 427 -15.94 8.26 16.60
CA GLU A 427 -17.39 8.24 16.36
C GLU A 427 -18.18 8.96 17.46
N MET A 428 -17.81 8.78 18.73
CA MET A 428 -18.48 9.44 19.84
C MET A 428 -18.30 10.96 19.77
N ASP A 429 -17.12 11.46 19.42
CA ASP A 429 -16.87 12.89 19.24
C ASP A 429 -17.79 13.51 18.19
N ARG A 430 -17.85 12.90 17.01
CA ARG A 430 -18.72 13.36 15.92
C ARG A 430 -20.19 13.26 16.32
N GLY A 431 -20.57 12.18 17.00
CA GLY A 431 -21.91 11.96 17.52
C GLY A 431 -22.32 13.04 18.52
N VAL A 432 -21.48 13.32 19.51
CA VAL A 432 -21.71 14.35 20.53
C VAL A 432 -21.76 15.74 19.89
N ALA A 433 -20.82 16.09 19.02
CA ALA A 433 -20.84 17.39 18.33
C ALA A 433 -22.17 17.59 17.56
N HIS A 434 -22.65 16.53 16.92
CA HIS A 434 -23.94 16.56 16.22
C HIS A 434 -25.14 16.64 17.18
N LEU A 435 -25.10 15.90 18.30
CA LEU A 435 -26.15 15.95 19.32
C LEU A 435 -26.23 17.32 20.00
N ASN A 436 -25.10 17.96 20.29
CA ASN A 436 -25.08 19.34 20.80
C ASN A 436 -25.71 20.32 19.81
N ALA A 437 -25.49 20.13 18.51
CA ALA A 437 -26.09 20.99 17.48
C ALA A 437 -27.61 20.77 17.35
N LEU A 438 -28.07 19.52 17.47
CA LEU A 438 -29.49 19.17 17.35
C LEU A 438 -30.29 19.46 18.63
N LEU A 439 -29.69 19.24 19.79
CA LEU A 439 -30.33 19.23 21.10
C LEU A 439 -29.55 20.12 22.10
N PRO A 440 -29.30 21.41 21.78
CA PRO A 440 -28.43 22.27 22.58
C PRO A 440 -28.97 22.57 23.99
N HIS A 441 -30.29 22.46 24.19
CA HIS A 441 -30.96 22.75 25.46
C HIS A 441 -30.97 21.55 26.43
N TRP A 442 -30.72 20.32 25.94
CA TRP A 442 -30.84 19.11 26.76
C TRP A 442 -29.89 19.07 27.96
N PRO A 443 -28.59 19.40 27.84
CA PRO A 443 -27.69 19.39 29.00
C PRO A 443 -28.16 20.30 30.14
N VAL A 444 -28.80 21.42 29.81
CA VAL A 444 -29.29 22.41 30.79
C VAL A 444 -30.64 21.99 31.38
N GLU A 445 -31.59 21.57 30.55
CA GLU A 445 -32.94 21.20 30.99
C GLU A 445 -32.99 19.88 31.76
N ILE A 446 -32.12 18.93 31.44
CA ILE A 446 -32.04 17.65 32.16
C ILE A 446 -31.21 17.83 33.44
N GLY A 447 -30.12 18.61 33.39
CA GLY A 447 -29.20 18.77 34.51
C GLY A 447 -28.47 17.46 34.89
N GLU A 448 -27.54 17.52 35.84
CA GLU A 448 -26.77 16.34 36.28
C GLU A 448 -27.65 15.34 37.06
N ASP A 449 -28.52 15.84 37.95
CA ASP A 449 -29.37 14.99 38.80
C ASP A 449 -30.50 14.31 38.01
N GLY A 450 -30.84 14.82 36.83
CA GLY A 450 -31.90 14.30 35.96
C GLY A 450 -31.43 13.25 34.95
N ILE A 451 -30.12 12.98 34.82
CA ILE A 451 -29.55 12.12 33.78
C ILE A 451 -30.11 10.70 33.84
N ASP A 452 -30.20 10.11 35.03
CA ASP A 452 -30.67 8.73 35.19
C ASP A 452 -32.14 8.61 34.77
N ALA A 453 -33.00 9.52 35.25
CA ALA A 453 -34.42 9.55 34.87
C ALA A 453 -34.60 9.77 33.36
N ALA A 454 -33.85 10.71 32.78
CA ALA A 454 -33.85 10.98 31.34
C ALA A 454 -33.36 9.77 30.52
N GLY A 455 -32.33 9.05 30.99
CA GLY A 455 -31.85 7.83 30.36
C GLY A 455 -32.90 6.72 30.32
N HIS A 456 -33.65 6.53 31.42
CA HIS A 456 -34.75 5.56 31.48
C HIS A 456 -35.92 5.97 30.58
N ALA A 457 -36.28 7.26 30.56
CA ALA A 457 -37.28 7.81 29.66
C ALA A 457 -36.90 7.64 28.18
N LEU A 458 -35.64 7.88 27.83
CA LEU A 458 -35.11 7.67 26.49
C LEU A 458 -35.12 6.19 26.10
N ALA A 459 -34.75 5.30 27.02
CA ALA A 459 -34.73 3.86 26.79
C ALA A 459 -36.11 3.30 26.40
N VAL A 460 -37.17 3.76 27.05
CA VAL A 460 -38.54 3.27 26.75
C VAL A 460 -39.06 3.81 25.42
N GLU A 461 -38.75 5.05 25.05
CA GLU A 461 -39.09 5.62 23.73
C GLU A 461 -38.30 4.92 22.59
N LEU A 462 -37.04 4.56 22.83
CA LEU A 462 -36.25 3.78 21.89
C LEU A 462 -36.81 2.36 21.72
N ALA A 463 -37.19 1.71 22.83
CA ALA A 463 -37.75 0.37 22.81
C ALA A 463 -39.14 0.30 22.18
N SER A 464 -39.98 1.33 22.38
CA SER A 464 -41.29 1.46 21.74
C SER A 464 -41.15 1.71 20.24
N GLY A 465 -40.03 2.33 19.83
CA GLY A 465 -39.68 2.47 18.43
C GLY A 465 -40.40 3.59 17.72
N ASN A 466 -40.71 4.65 18.46
CA ASN A 466 -41.38 5.85 17.99
C ASN A 466 -40.49 6.68 17.04
N PRO A 467 -40.74 6.67 15.71
CA PRO A 467 -39.85 7.36 14.77
C PRO A 467 -40.00 8.89 14.81
N SER A 468 -41.03 9.43 15.46
CA SER A 468 -41.34 10.86 15.51
C SER A 468 -40.97 11.55 16.83
N ALA A 469 -40.53 10.81 17.85
CA ALA A 469 -40.13 11.40 19.14
C ALA A 469 -38.63 11.65 19.29
N LEU A 470 -37.78 10.95 18.53
CA LEU A 470 -36.33 10.99 18.71
C LEU A 470 -35.61 11.42 17.44
N PRO A 471 -34.59 12.30 17.53
CA PRO A 471 -33.74 12.63 16.40
C PRO A 471 -33.02 11.40 15.84
N THR A 472 -32.77 11.40 14.53
CA THR A 472 -32.12 10.30 13.78
C THR A 472 -30.85 9.71 14.42
N PRO A 473 -29.96 10.47 15.09
CA PRO A 473 -28.77 9.90 15.71
C PRO A 473 -29.09 8.99 16.91
N LEU A 474 -30.17 9.25 17.65
CA LEU A 474 -30.58 8.44 18.80
C LEU A 474 -31.37 7.23 18.33
N THR A 475 -30.72 6.06 18.32
CA THR A 475 -31.36 4.81 17.91
C THR A 475 -30.96 3.65 18.81
N LEU A 476 -31.75 2.56 18.78
CA LEU A 476 -31.40 1.32 19.47
C LEU A 476 -30.04 0.74 19.04
N GLU A 477 -29.55 1.06 17.83
CA GLU A 477 -28.28 0.52 17.35
C GLU A 477 -27.07 1.08 18.10
N LEU A 478 -27.15 2.30 18.65
CA LEU A 478 -26.08 2.89 19.48
C LEU A 478 -25.69 2.00 20.65
N PHE A 479 -26.63 1.20 21.14
CA PHE A 479 -26.50 0.35 22.32
C PHE A 479 -26.17 -1.10 21.96
N ALA A 480 -25.81 -1.38 20.71
CA ALA A 480 -25.26 -2.67 20.30
C ALA A 480 -23.75 -2.63 20.10
N TYR A 481 -23.13 -3.76 20.37
CA TYR A 481 -21.82 -4.08 19.81
C TYR A 481 -21.95 -4.48 18.34
N ASN A 482 -20.98 -4.06 17.53
CA ASN A 482 -20.78 -4.58 16.19
C ASN A 482 -19.56 -5.50 16.16
N ASP A 483 -19.78 -6.78 15.87
CA ASP A 483 -18.72 -7.72 15.52
C ASP A 483 -18.23 -7.43 14.10
N ASP A 484 -17.40 -6.39 13.94
CA ASP A 484 -16.65 -6.24 12.70
C ASP A 484 -15.55 -7.31 12.64
N TYR A 485 -15.57 -8.07 11.55
CA TYR A 485 -14.43 -8.89 11.14
C TYR A 485 -13.53 -8.01 10.29
N TRP A 486 -12.40 -7.60 10.83
CA TRP A 486 -11.31 -7.10 10.01
C TRP A 486 -10.79 -8.28 9.18
N GLU A 487 -11.19 -8.29 7.90
CA GLU A 487 -10.87 -9.31 6.89
C GLU A 487 -10.82 -10.76 7.37
N GLY A 488 -11.85 -11.15 8.14
CA GLY A 488 -12.15 -12.56 8.42
C GLY A 488 -11.19 -13.29 9.36
N ARG A 489 -10.31 -12.61 10.11
CA ARG A 489 -9.28 -13.30 10.94
C ARG A 489 -9.37 -13.13 12.44
N SER A 490 -9.99 -12.09 12.98
CA SER A 490 -10.27 -11.98 14.42
C SER A 490 -11.41 -10.99 14.69
N PRO A 491 -12.36 -11.31 15.59
CA PRO A 491 -13.43 -10.39 15.95
C PRO A 491 -12.88 -9.22 16.77
N THR A 492 -13.14 -7.97 16.37
CA THR A 492 -13.08 -6.85 17.32
C THR A 492 -14.30 -6.91 18.20
N ARG A 493 -14.25 -7.71 19.26
CA ARG A 493 -15.21 -7.55 20.36
C ARG A 493 -14.99 -6.17 20.95
N GLY A 494 -16.00 -5.30 20.92
CA GLY A 494 -15.94 -4.00 21.61
C GLY A 494 -16.23 -2.74 20.80
N ARG A 495 -16.57 -2.82 19.50
CA ARG A 495 -16.96 -1.62 18.74
C ARG A 495 -18.40 -1.22 19.07
N LEU A 496 -18.56 -0.03 19.65
CA LEU A 496 -19.86 0.60 19.85
C LEU A 496 -20.44 0.96 18.50
N LYS A 497 -21.68 0.58 18.21
CA LYS A 497 -22.31 0.88 16.92
C LYS A 497 -22.86 2.31 16.91
N LEU A 498 -21.96 3.28 16.94
CA LEU A 498 -22.27 4.71 16.99
C LEU A 498 -22.70 5.21 15.59
N ILE A 499 -23.87 5.83 15.50
CA ILE A 499 -24.37 6.42 14.26
C ILE A 499 -23.80 7.84 14.17
N VAL A 500 -22.87 8.03 13.24
CA VAL A 500 -22.31 9.34 12.93
C VAL A 500 -22.84 9.88 11.62
N PRO A 501 -23.04 11.22 11.50
CA PRO A 501 -23.22 11.85 10.22
C PRO A 501 -22.05 11.47 9.30
N LYS A 502 -22.33 11.18 8.03
CA LYS A 502 -21.26 10.98 7.04
C LYS A 502 -20.47 12.28 6.93
N ASP A 503 -19.16 12.22 7.15
CA ASP A 503 -18.30 13.36 6.84
C ASP A 503 -18.32 13.57 5.32
N PRO A 504 -18.67 14.77 4.81
CA PRO A 504 -18.62 15.07 3.38
C PRO A 504 -17.21 14.91 2.76
N ARG A 505 -16.15 14.87 3.59
CA ARG A 505 -14.77 14.55 3.19
C ARG A 505 -14.49 13.05 3.17
N ASP A 506 -15.31 12.22 3.81
CA ASP A 506 -15.21 10.75 3.75
C ASP A 506 -15.87 10.22 2.47
N ARG A 507 -15.06 10.11 1.40
CA ARG A 507 -15.42 9.28 0.23
C ARG A 507 -15.34 7.77 0.50
N TRP A 508 -14.94 7.35 1.70
CA TRP A 508 -14.58 5.97 2.01
C TRP A 508 -15.47 5.39 3.11
N SER A 509 -15.85 4.11 2.97
CA SER A 509 -16.59 3.36 3.97
C SER A 509 -15.72 3.09 5.23
N SER A 510 -16.41 2.73 6.32
CA SER A 510 -15.90 2.32 7.64
C SER A 510 -14.63 1.44 7.69
N PRO A 511 -14.26 0.61 6.68
CA PRO A 511 -12.97 -0.10 6.67
C PRO A 511 -11.71 0.79 6.55
N SER A 512 -11.85 2.09 6.25
CA SER A 512 -10.71 2.98 5.91
C SER A 512 -10.12 3.78 7.08
N ILE A 513 -10.68 3.71 8.29
CA ILE A 513 -10.34 4.61 9.40
C ILE A 513 -8.98 4.27 10.06
N PHE A 514 -8.30 3.17 9.76
CA PHE A 514 -6.88 3.04 10.17
C PHE A 514 -5.94 2.85 9.01
N SER A 515 -6.41 3.20 7.81
CA SER A 515 -5.56 3.17 6.63
C SER A 515 -4.32 4.03 6.84
N TRP A 516 -4.43 5.21 7.49
CA TRP A 516 -3.28 6.06 7.81
C TRP A 516 -2.24 5.45 8.75
N GLN A 517 -2.57 4.35 9.43
CA GLN A 517 -1.59 3.61 10.22
C GLN A 517 -0.82 2.57 9.40
N ALA A 518 -1.29 2.26 8.19
CA ALA A 518 -0.56 1.39 7.27
C ALA A 518 0.75 2.07 6.86
N VAL A 519 1.83 1.29 6.85
CA VAL A 519 3.18 1.81 6.59
C VAL A 519 3.44 1.87 5.10
N SER A 520 3.84 3.03 4.60
CA SER A 520 4.33 3.22 3.22
C SER A 520 5.65 2.48 2.96
N ILE A 521 6.07 2.40 1.70
CA ILE A 521 7.38 1.80 1.37
C ILE A 521 8.49 2.70 1.93
N GLU A 522 8.28 3.99 1.80
CA GLU A 522 9.19 5.06 2.16
C GLU A 522 9.38 5.14 3.67
N ASN A 523 8.31 4.96 4.47
CA ASN A 523 8.38 4.94 5.93
C ASN A 523 8.82 3.59 6.51
N GLU A 524 8.63 2.48 5.80
CA GLU A 524 9.15 1.17 6.21
C GLU A 524 10.68 1.16 6.33
N GLN A 525 11.38 1.77 5.38
CA GLN A 525 12.85 1.83 5.34
C GLN A 525 13.49 2.47 6.59
N PRO A 526 13.17 3.73 6.96
CA PRO A 526 13.72 4.38 8.14
C PRO A 526 13.22 3.72 9.43
N LEU A 527 11.99 3.17 9.50
CA LEU A 527 11.54 2.39 10.66
C LEU A 527 12.45 1.20 10.93
N ARG A 528 12.83 0.44 9.90
CA ARG A 528 13.79 -0.66 10.08
C ARG A 528 15.18 -0.17 10.40
N GLY A 529 15.63 0.89 9.73
CA GLY A 529 16.92 1.51 10.03
C GLY A 529 17.02 1.90 11.51
N ALA A 530 15.98 2.56 12.03
CA ALA A 530 15.84 2.94 13.42
C ALA A 530 15.86 1.73 14.38
N LEU A 531 15.18 0.62 14.04
CA LEU A 531 15.21 -0.60 14.86
C LEU A 531 16.62 -1.20 14.95
N TRP A 532 17.34 -1.27 13.83
CA TRP A 532 18.72 -1.77 13.84
C TRP A 532 19.70 -0.85 14.56
N LEU A 533 19.47 0.47 14.49
CA LEU A 533 20.28 1.47 15.18
C LEU A 533 19.99 1.51 16.68
N VAL A 534 18.72 1.47 17.11
CA VAL A 534 18.34 1.50 18.53
C VAL A 534 18.90 0.32 19.30
N ALA A 535 19.04 -0.84 18.65
CA ALA A 535 19.69 -2.03 19.20
C ALA A 535 21.20 -1.89 19.47
N ARG A 536 21.80 -0.76 19.06
CA ARG A 536 23.20 -0.40 19.30
C ARG A 536 23.34 0.77 20.28
N MET A 537 22.23 1.28 20.82
CA MET A 537 22.24 2.36 21.79
C MET A 537 22.66 1.86 23.19
N PRO A 538 23.18 2.75 24.06
CA PRO A 538 23.67 2.38 25.37
C PRO A 538 22.64 1.74 26.30
N ASP A 539 21.41 2.24 26.34
CA ASP A 539 20.32 1.72 27.17
C ASP A 539 19.63 0.54 26.47
N ARG A 540 20.25 -0.62 26.65
CA ARG A 540 19.77 -1.88 26.10
C ARG A 540 18.35 -2.25 26.56
N ALA A 541 17.97 -1.94 27.80
CA ALA A 541 16.64 -2.28 28.31
C ALA A 541 15.56 -1.44 27.60
N ARG A 542 15.81 -0.14 27.43
CA ARG A 542 14.94 0.76 26.67
C ARG A 542 14.87 0.37 25.19
N ALA A 543 15.99 -0.05 24.58
CA ALA A 543 16.02 -0.57 23.22
C ALA A 543 15.13 -1.81 23.05
N ILE A 544 15.22 -2.79 23.97
CA ILE A 544 14.39 -4.01 23.94
C ILE A 544 12.90 -3.66 24.01
N ASP A 545 12.50 -2.78 24.94
CA ASP A 545 11.09 -2.36 25.07
C ASP A 545 10.57 -1.67 23.79
N ALA A 546 11.33 -0.73 23.22
CA ALA A 546 10.93 -0.05 21.99
C ALA A 546 10.80 -1.01 20.79
N ILE A 547 11.73 -1.95 20.64
CA ILE A 547 11.68 -2.94 19.57
C ILE A 547 10.49 -3.90 19.76
N GLU A 548 10.24 -4.36 20.98
CA GLU A 548 9.09 -5.21 21.32
C GLU A 548 7.76 -4.50 21.00
N ARG A 549 7.59 -3.25 21.45
CA ARG A 549 6.38 -2.45 21.19
C ARG A 549 6.17 -2.18 19.71
N THR A 550 7.25 -1.96 18.96
CA THR A 550 7.21 -1.81 17.50
C THR A 550 6.74 -3.09 16.83
N ALA A 551 7.26 -4.25 17.26
CA ALA A 551 6.83 -5.55 16.73
C ALA A 551 5.34 -5.81 16.99
N LEU A 552 4.85 -5.56 18.21
CA LEU A 552 3.44 -5.70 18.56
C LEU A 552 2.55 -4.78 17.72
N SER A 553 2.92 -3.50 17.63
CA SER A 553 2.11 -2.50 16.90
C SER A 553 2.06 -2.80 15.41
N ALA A 554 3.21 -3.17 14.81
CA ALA A 554 3.29 -3.55 13.39
C ALA A 554 2.52 -4.84 13.09
N ALA A 555 2.59 -5.84 13.99
CA ALA A 555 1.83 -7.08 13.84
C ALA A 555 0.32 -6.85 13.96
N CYS A 556 -0.12 -5.99 14.89
CA CYS A 556 -1.54 -5.67 15.04
C CYS A 556 -2.13 -5.06 13.76
N ARG A 557 -1.36 -4.22 13.06
CA ARG A 557 -1.81 -3.56 11.82
C ARG A 557 -2.01 -4.50 10.64
N LEU A 558 -1.49 -5.73 10.70
CA LEU A 558 -1.81 -6.77 9.71
C LEU A 558 -3.26 -7.21 9.76
N HIS A 559 -3.92 -7.04 10.91
CA HIS A 559 -5.33 -7.37 11.04
C HIS A 559 -6.24 -6.37 10.32
N LEU A 560 -5.77 -5.16 9.99
CA LEU A 560 -6.56 -4.11 9.33
C LEU A 560 -6.85 -4.36 7.84
N GLY A 561 -6.58 -5.57 7.34
CA GLY A 561 -6.99 -5.99 6.00
C GLY A 561 -6.13 -5.51 4.84
N ASP A 562 -5.17 -4.63 5.10
CA ASP A 562 -4.09 -4.50 4.15
C ASP A 562 -3.20 -5.74 4.30
N ASN A 563 -3.03 -6.50 3.22
CA ASN A 563 -1.83 -7.31 3.01
C ASN A 563 -0.61 -6.35 2.91
N SER A 564 -0.44 -5.44 3.88
CA SER A 564 0.66 -4.51 3.99
C SER A 564 1.89 -5.34 4.31
N HIS A 565 2.47 -5.87 3.24
CA HIS A 565 3.79 -6.49 3.21
C HIS A 565 4.79 -5.67 4.03
N ARG A 566 4.59 -4.34 4.12
CA ARG A 566 5.39 -3.38 4.88
C ARG A 566 5.28 -3.52 6.39
N SER A 567 4.08 -3.52 6.99
CA SER A 567 3.92 -3.74 8.43
C SER A 567 4.48 -5.09 8.86
N LYS A 568 4.31 -6.12 8.02
CA LYS A 568 4.93 -7.44 8.22
C LYS A 568 6.45 -7.37 8.15
N VAL A 569 7.01 -6.60 7.22
CA VAL A 569 8.46 -6.40 7.11
C VAL A 569 9.01 -5.65 8.32
N VAL A 570 8.31 -4.63 8.84
CA VAL A 570 8.67 -3.93 10.08
C VAL A 570 8.63 -4.87 11.28
N ALA A 571 7.56 -5.66 11.44
CA ALA A 571 7.47 -6.65 12.52
C ALA A 571 8.59 -7.70 12.46
N ASN A 572 8.87 -8.23 11.26
CA ASN A 572 9.97 -9.18 11.07
C ASN A 572 11.36 -8.54 11.30
N ALA A 573 11.55 -7.27 10.93
CA ALA A 573 12.78 -6.55 11.22
C ALA A 573 12.97 -6.39 12.73
N ALA A 574 11.94 -5.94 13.45
CA ALA A 574 11.99 -5.81 14.91
C ALA A 574 12.34 -7.14 15.60
N ILE A 575 11.70 -8.24 15.19
CA ILE A 575 11.98 -9.57 15.72
C ILE A 575 13.40 -10.03 15.36
N ALA A 576 13.84 -9.82 14.12
CA ALA A 576 15.20 -10.15 13.70
C ALA A 576 16.24 -9.34 14.49
N THR A 577 15.96 -8.08 14.79
CA THR A 577 16.80 -7.22 15.62
C THR A 577 16.89 -7.77 17.06
N LEU A 578 15.77 -8.13 17.70
CA LEU A 578 15.79 -8.76 19.04
C LEU A 578 16.62 -10.04 19.03
N ILE A 579 16.38 -10.93 18.06
CA ILE A 579 17.14 -12.19 17.95
C ILE A 579 18.64 -11.91 17.77
N ASP A 580 19.02 -10.91 16.96
CA ASP A 580 20.42 -10.51 16.74
C ASP A 580 21.07 -9.88 17.98
N MET A 581 20.31 -9.15 18.80
CA MET A 581 20.81 -8.62 20.07
C MET A 581 21.27 -9.73 21.03
N GLY A 582 20.70 -10.94 20.92
CA GLY A 582 21.03 -12.11 21.74
C GLY A 582 20.85 -11.86 23.24
N GLY A 583 21.34 -12.76 24.09
CA GLY A 583 21.35 -12.55 25.56
C GLY A 583 20.09 -12.99 26.31
N ALA A 584 20.24 -13.20 27.62
CA ALA A 584 19.17 -13.69 28.50
C ALA A 584 18.08 -12.64 28.79
N ASP A 585 18.44 -11.36 28.67
CA ASP A 585 17.56 -10.20 28.86
C ASP A 585 16.53 -10.02 27.74
N VAL A 586 16.83 -10.52 26.54
CA VAL A 586 15.92 -10.48 25.38
C VAL A 586 14.88 -11.62 25.40
N GLN A 587 15.20 -12.76 26.01
CA GLN A 587 14.34 -13.95 26.02
C GLN A 587 12.91 -13.69 26.55
N PRO A 588 12.70 -12.91 27.62
CA PRO A 588 11.35 -12.54 28.07
C PRO A 588 10.53 -11.80 27.02
N ALA A 589 11.14 -10.91 26.23
CA ALA A 589 10.46 -10.19 25.16
C ALA A 589 10.07 -11.15 24.01
N ILE A 590 10.98 -12.03 23.60
CA ILE A 590 10.70 -13.07 22.58
C ILE A 590 9.53 -13.97 23.02
N LEU A 591 9.49 -14.38 24.29
CA LEU A 591 8.41 -15.19 24.84
C LEU A 591 7.07 -14.46 24.88
N ARG A 592 7.05 -13.16 25.21
CA ARG A 592 5.82 -12.35 25.15
C ARG A 592 5.33 -12.21 23.71
N LEU A 593 6.22 -11.90 22.77
CA LEU A 593 5.90 -11.78 21.35
C LEU A 593 5.36 -13.08 20.75
N SER A 594 5.93 -14.24 21.10
CA SER A 594 5.47 -15.54 20.55
C SER A 594 4.05 -15.90 20.98
N ARG A 595 3.62 -15.42 22.16
CA ARG A 595 2.26 -15.55 22.68
C ARG A 595 1.30 -14.52 22.08
N ALA A 596 1.78 -13.29 21.87
CA ALA A 596 0.97 -12.17 21.43
C ALA A 596 0.74 -12.12 19.91
N ILE A 597 1.67 -12.64 19.10
CA ILE A 597 1.61 -12.57 17.63
C ILE A 597 1.21 -13.94 17.05
N PRO A 598 -0.07 -14.15 16.70
CA PRO A 598 -0.54 -15.42 16.14
C PRO A 598 -0.20 -15.61 14.64
N ASP A 599 0.32 -14.57 13.97
CA ASP A 599 0.57 -14.62 12.52
C ASP A 599 1.64 -15.66 12.14
N ARG A 600 1.24 -16.63 11.33
CA ARG A 600 2.09 -17.77 10.91
C ARG A 600 3.31 -17.39 10.08
N THR A 601 3.37 -16.17 9.56
CA THR A 601 4.49 -15.68 8.77
C THR A 601 5.47 -14.80 9.57
N ILE A 602 5.15 -14.53 10.83
CA ILE A 602 5.98 -13.76 11.78
C ILE A 602 6.40 -14.62 12.98
N ASN A 603 5.55 -15.54 13.42
CA ASN A 603 5.80 -16.39 14.58
C ASN A 603 6.96 -17.41 14.41
N PRO A 604 7.21 -18.04 13.24
CA PRO A 604 8.23 -19.09 13.14
C PRO A 604 9.65 -18.70 13.58
N PRO A 605 10.19 -17.49 13.26
CA PRO A 605 11.45 -17.00 13.83
C PRO A 605 11.49 -16.95 15.36
N LEU A 606 10.38 -16.55 16.02
CA LEU A 606 10.29 -16.49 17.48
C LEU A 606 10.35 -17.89 18.10
N ILE A 607 9.59 -18.84 17.54
CA ILE A 607 9.59 -20.24 18.00
C ILE A 607 10.98 -20.86 17.81
N LYS A 608 11.62 -20.61 16.67
CA LYS A 608 12.99 -21.07 16.42
C LYS A 608 13.96 -20.52 17.46
N ALA A 609 13.92 -19.22 17.74
CA ALA A 609 14.80 -18.60 18.73
C ALA A 609 14.59 -19.12 20.16
N LEU A 610 13.37 -19.53 20.52
CA LEU A 610 13.06 -20.12 21.83
C LEU A 610 13.50 -21.59 21.95
N ASN A 611 13.56 -22.32 20.83
CA ASN A 611 13.85 -23.76 20.82
C ASN A 611 15.32 -24.12 20.55
N GLY A 612 16.14 -23.16 20.11
CA GLY A 612 17.55 -23.39 19.72
C GLY A 612 17.68 -23.72 18.24
#